data_AF-G0V649-F1
#
_entry.id   AF-G0V649-F1
#
_cell.length_a   1.000
_cell.length_b   1.000
_cell.length_c   1.000
_cell.angle_alpha   90.00
_cell.angle_beta   90.00
_cell.angle_gamma   90.00
#
_symmetry.space_group_name_H-M   'P 1'
#
loop_
_entity.id
_entity.type
_entity.pdbx_description
1 polymer ?
#
loop_
_entity_poly.entity_id
_entity_poly.type
_entity_poly.pdbx_seq_one_letter_code
_entity_poly.pdbx_strand_id
1 'polypeptide(L)'
;MIMVAHKQVVGRSRRFLTTASKNKILCNCLNRNFDLALKEIRAVPTTEMDHHLIQTCLIRSCYWGHIASVDYIWYKYVMQLHSLVIRPELLCDIGNLAIQEEKYFLPEHIYMYYKTVYGNNAQGLRWEDEYKLLKNKMEGFAKGTMEKTTFKEKWKVFLEDLDNYLPKDTVFRVRDFPYLTKSVVGAADSDLLYSILFNENKLTIANPSTLTLLLNMILLQSEWAIEFRISTFKKFLSVYKSLNADYRDSLLILFHECQGNAYRLSEVTKYVEDTLKGYDLVSLQARFG
;
A
#
# COMPACT_ATOMS: atom_id res chain seq x y z
N MET A 1 -5.05 -59.67 44.47
CA MET A 1 -6.18 -59.84 43.53
C MET A 1 -6.83 -58.47 43.37
N ILE A 2 -6.38 -57.68 42.39
CA ILE A 2 -6.82 -56.29 42.17
C ILE A 2 -7.53 -56.28 40.81
N MET A 3 -8.83 -55.98 40.82
CA MET A 3 -9.63 -55.84 39.60
C MET A 3 -9.21 -54.56 38.85
N VAL A 4 -8.72 -54.74 37.62
CA VAL A 4 -8.50 -53.63 36.68
C VAL A 4 -9.82 -53.36 35.97
N ALA A 5 -10.43 -52.20 36.27
CA ALA A 5 -11.57 -51.70 35.53
C ALA A 5 -11.10 -51.13 34.17
N HIS A 6 -11.33 -51.88 33.09
CA HIS A 6 -11.26 -51.36 31.73
C HIS A 6 -12.35 -50.29 31.54
N LYS A 7 -12.00 -49.01 31.70
CA LYS A 7 -12.80 -47.92 31.14
C LYS A 7 -12.62 -47.93 29.63
N GLN A 8 -13.66 -48.34 28.92
CA GLN A 8 -13.81 -48.12 27.49
C GLN A 8 -13.65 -46.63 27.19
N VAL A 9 -12.64 -46.30 26.38
CA VAL A 9 -12.49 -44.98 25.78
C VAL A 9 -13.58 -44.84 24.73
N VAL A 10 -14.69 -44.21 25.10
CA VAL A 10 -15.74 -43.81 24.15
C VAL A 10 -15.11 -42.80 23.19
N GLY A 11 -14.91 -43.22 21.94
CA GLY A 11 -14.47 -42.35 20.87
C GLY A 11 -15.44 -41.17 20.73
N ARG A 12 -14.96 -39.96 21.05
CA ARG A 12 -15.68 -38.73 20.73
C ARG A 12 -15.78 -38.66 19.21
N SER A 13 -16.97 -38.94 18.67
CA SER A 13 -17.32 -38.62 17.29
C SER A 13 -17.07 -37.13 17.08
N ARG A 14 -16.01 -36.79 16.34
CA ARG A 14 -15.78 -35.42 15.88
C ARG A 14 -16.91 -35.08 14.92
N ARG A 15 -17.89 -34.29 15.37
CA ARG A 15 -18.94 -33.78 14.47
C ARG A 15 -18.25 -32.78 13.56
N PHE A 16 -18.28 -33.01 12.26
CA PHE A 16 -17.81 -32.04 11.29
C PHE A 16 -18.98 -31.15 10.89
N LEU A 17 -18.70 -29.91 10.46
CA LEU A 17 -19.71 -29.02 9.91
C LEU A 17 -20.50 -29.73 8.80
N THR A 18 -21.82 -29.79 8.94
CA THR A 18 -22.68 -30.50 7.97
C THR A 18 -22.61 -29.85 6.58
N THR A 19 -22.78 -30.64 5.53
CA THR A 19 -22.82 -30.13 4.15
C THR A 19 -23.89 -29.04 3.96
N ALA A 20 -25.04 -29.19 4.59
CA ALA A 20 -26.11 -28.19 4.55
C ALA A 20 -25.66 -26.84 5.15
N SER A 21 -24.98 -26.87 6.31
CA SER A 21 -24.43 -25.68 6.94
C SER A 21 -23.33 -25.02 6.09
N LYS A 22 -22.43 -25.82 5.49
CA LYS A 22 -21.40 -25.32 4.56
C LYS A 22 -22.01 -24.59 3.37
N ASN A 23 -22.98 -25.23 2.72
CA ASN A 23 -23.67 -24.66 1.57
C ASN A 23 -24.41 -23.37 1.94
N LYS A 24 -25.03 -23.31 3.11
CA LYS A 24 -25.72 -22.11 3.59
C LYS A 24 -24.76 -20.93 3.76
N ILE A 25 -23.63 -21.14 4.45
CA ILE A 25 -22.59 -20.11 4.63
C ILE A 25 -22.06 -19.67 3.27
N LEU A 26 -21.76 -20.61 2.37
CA LEU A 26 -21.24 -20.31 1.04
C LEU A 26 -22.25 -19.52 0.20
N CYS A 27 -23.52 -19.93 0.18
CA CYS A 27 -24.58 -19.19 -0.50
C CYS A 27 -24.71 -17.76 0.03
N ASN A 28 -24.64 -17.57 1.35
CA ASN A 28 -24.64 -16.24 1.95
C ASN A 28 -23.42 -15.42 1.51
N CYS A 29 -22.20 -15.99 1.55
CA CYS A 29 -20.98 -15.34 1.06
C CYS A 29 -21.05 -14.98 -0.45
N LEU A 30 -21.63 -15.85 -1.29
CA LEU A 30 -21.75 -15.62 -2.73
C LEU A 30 -22.83 -14.60 -3.09
N ASN A 31 -23.93 -14.56 -2.32
CA ASN A 31 -25.01 -13.59 -2.48
C ASN A 31 -24.75 -12.26 -1.77
N ARG A 32 -23.51 -12.01 -1.29
CA ARG A 32 -23.08 -10.80 -0.57
C ARG A 32 -23.79 -10.56 0.78
N ASN A 33 -24.43 -11.59 1.33
CA ASN A 33 -25.03 -11.55 2.66
C ASN A 33 -23.99 -11.86 3.74
N PHE A 34 -22.92 -11.06 3.79
CA PHE A 34 -21.75 -11.34 4.63
C PHE A 34 -22.03 -11.32 6.13
N ASP A 35 -22.94 -10.47 6.61
CA ASP A 35 -23.32 -10.45 8.03
C ASP A 35 -23.99 -11.75 8.48
N LEU A 36 -24.83 -12.33 7.62
CA LEU A 36 -25.47 -13.62 7.87
C LEU A 36 -24.44 -14.75 7.83
N ALA A 37 -23.54 -14.75 6.84
CA ALA A 37 -22.45 -15.71 6.77
C ALA A 37 -21.55 -15.63 8.02
N LEU A 38 -21.18 -14.42 8.44
CA LEU A 38 -20.33 -14.19 9.62
C LEU A 38 -21.00 -14.67 10.90
N LYS A 39 -22.31 -14.42 11.08
CA LYS A 39 -23.09 -14.93 12.22
C LYS A 39 -23.04 -16.45 12.27
N GLU A 40 -23.20 -17.12 11.13
CA GLU A 40 -23.14 -18.58 11.04
C GLU A 40 -21.73 -19.11 11.32
N ILE A 41 -20.69 -18.48 10.75
CA ILE A 41 -19.29 -18.83 11.01
C ILE A 41 -18.95 -18.71 12.51
N ARG A 42 -19.46 -17.68 13.19
CA ARG A 42 -19.25 -17.47 14.64
C ARG A 42 -19.87 -18.57 15.51
N ALA A 43 -20.97 -19.17 15.05
CA ALA A 43 -21.67 -20.23 15.77
C ALA A 43 -21.01 -21.61 15.63
N VAL A 44 -20.17 -21.80 14.62
CA VAL A 44 -19.50 -23.09 14.38
C VAL A 44 -18.27 -23.23 15.30
N PRO A 45 -18.14 -24.33 16.07
CA PRO A 45 -16.95 -24.59 16.87
C PRO A 45 -15.71 -24.70 15.98
N THR A 46 -14.57 -24.19 16.47
CA THR A 46 -13.31 -24.15 15.71
C THR A 46 -12.83 -25.53 15.26
N THR A 47 -13.07 -26.56 16.07
CA THR A 47 -12.70 -27.96 15.78
C THR A 47 -13.49 -28.59 14.63
N GLU A 48 -14.63 -28.01 14.27
CA GLU A 48 -15.53 -28.52 13.23
C GLU A 48 -15.46 -27.70 11.93
N MET A 49 -14.71 -26.59 11.96
CA MET A 49 -14.68 -25.61 10.88
C MET A 49 -13.92 -26.13 9.67
N ASP A 50 -14.46 -25.87 8.48
CA ASP A 50 -13.80 -26.14 7.21
C ASP A 50 -12.90 -24.96 6.81
N HIS A 51 -11.59 -25.17 6.78
CA HIS A 51 -10.61 -24.14 6.45
C HIS A 51 -10.76 -23.63 5.00
N HIS A 52 -11.17 -24.48 4.06
CA HIS A 52 -11.39 -24.07 2.67
C HIS A 52 -12.59 -23.13 2.55
N LEU A 53 -13.65 -23.40 3.34
CA LEU A 53 -14.81 -22.51 3.45
C LEU A 53 -14.41 -21.14 4.02
N ILE A 54 -13.63 -21.11 5.10
CA ILE A 54 -13.16 -19.85 5.69
C ILE A 54 -12.27 -19.09 4.71
N GLN A 55 -11.34 -19.76 4.03
CA GLN A 55 -10.49 -19.13 3.03
C GLN A 55 -11.33 -18.52 1.90
N THR A 56 -12.35 -19.22 1.43
CA THR A 56 -13.28 -18.72 0.40
C THR A 56 -14.04 -17.49 0.91
N CYS A 57 -14.60 -17.53 2.11
CA CYS A 57 -15.32 -16.39 2.65
C CYS A 57 -14.39 -15.22 2.97
N LEU A 58 -13.13 -15.43 3.36
CA LEU A 58 -12.14 -14.36 3.51
C LEU A 58 -11.87 -13.66 2.17
N ILE A 59 -11.60 -14.42 1.12
CA ILE A 59 -11.36 -13.89 -0.23
C ILE A 59 -12.58 -13.07 -0.70
N ARG A 60 -13.78 -13.63 -0.54
CA ARG A 60 -15.02 -12.95 -0.96
C ARG A 60 -15.32 -11.72 -0.13
N SER A 61 -15.12 -11.79 1.19
CA SER A 61 -15.33 -10.63 2.08
C SER A 61 -14.36 -9.51 1.75
N CYS A 62 -13.09 -9.83 1.49
CA CYS A 62 -12.09 -8.85 1.10
C CYS A 62 -12.44 -8.21 -0.25
N TYR A 63 -12.80 -9.02 -1.25
CA TYR A 63 -13.20 -8.53 -2.58
C TYR A 63 -14.41 -7.58 -2.53
N TRP A 64 -15.38 -7.86 -1.66
CA TRP A 64 -16.58 -7.03 -1.49
C TRP A 64 -16.46 -5.97 -0.40
N GLY A 65 -15.29 -5.80 0.21
CA GLY A 65 -15.04 -4.77 1.24
C GLY A 65 -15.73 -5.02 2.59
N HIS A 66 -16.15 -6.24 2.91
CA HIS A 66 -16.79 -6.53 4.20
C HIS A 66 -15.76 -6.74 5.30
N ILE A 67 -15.30 -5.63 5.89
CA ILE A 67 -14.20 -5.62 6.85
C ILE A 67 -14.51 -6.40 8.14
N ALA A 68 -15.77 -6.46 8.58
CA ALA A 68 -16.14 -7.19 9.79
C ALA A 68 -15.87 -8.70 9.69
N SER A 69 -16.09 -9.29 8.51
CA SER A 69 -15.74 -10.69 8.24
C SER A 69 -14.24 -10.89 8.12
N VAL A 70 -13.55 -9.98 7.42
CA VAL A 70 -12.09 -10.01 7.26
C VAL A 70 -11.40 -9.96 8.62
N ASP A 71 -11.75 -9.00 9.48
CA ASP A 71 -11.22 -8.88 10.85
C ASP A 71 -11.43 -10.15 11.66
N TYR A 72 -12.66 -10.63 11.72
CA TYR A 72 -12.98 -11.79 12.52
C TYR A 72 -12.18 -13.02 12.06
N ILE A 73 -12.08 -13.23 10.75
CA ILE A 73 -11.32 -14.34 10.19
C ILE A 73 -9.81 -14.17 10.46
N TRP A 74 -9.29 -12.96 10.25
CA TRP A 74 -7.90 -12.61 10.49
C TRP A 74 -7.50 -12.89 11.94
N TYR A 75 -8.19 -12.30 12.91
CA TYR A 75 -7.82 -12.48 14.32
C TYR A 75 -8.02 -13.92 14.79
N LYS A 76 -9.13 -14.57 14.44
CA LYS A 76 -9.43 -15.90 14.96
C LYS A 76 -8.61 -16.99 14.27
N TYR A 77 -8.62 -17.05 12.95
CA TYR A 77 -8.06 -18.20 12.22
C TYR A 77 -6.61 -17.98 11.77
N VAL A 78 -6.20 -16.73 11.53
CA VAL A 78 -4.81 -16.43 11.14
C VAL A 78 -3.94 -16.18 12.37
N MET A 79 -4.33 -15.25 13.25
CA MET A 79 -3.49 -14.82 14.37
C MET A 79 -3.58 -15.70 15.61
N GLN A 80 -4.78 -16.15 16.00
CA GLN A 80 -4.95 -16.95 17.24
C GLN A 80 -4.71 -18.43 16.98
N LEU A 81 -5.44 -19.02 16.02
CA LEU A 81 -5.39 -20.45 15.74
C LEU A 81 -4.24 -20.88 14.84
N HIS A 82 -3.64 -19.94 14.09
CA HIS A 82 -2.61 -20.23 13.08
C HIS A 82 -3.03 -21.33 12.09
N SER A 83 -4.34 -21.42 11.80
CA SER A 83 -4.93 -22.52 11.05
C SER A 83 -5.11 -22.19 9.56
N LEU A 84 -4.88 -20.93 9.17
CA LEU A 84 -4.95 -20.45 7.80
C LEU A 84 -3.66 -19.74 7.40
N VAL A 85 -3.11 -20.20 6.28
CA VAL A 85 -2.01 -19.52 5.59
C VAL A 85 -2.58 -18.64 4.48
N ILE A 86 -2.28 -17.35 4.53
CA ILE A 86 -2.85 -16.35 3.62
C ILE A 86 -1.84 -15.99 2.55
N ARG A 87 -2.23 -16.18 1.29
CA ARG A 87 -1.39 -15.86 0.13
C ARG A 87 -1.03 -14.36 0.08
N PRO A 88 0.18 -13.99 -0.37
CA PRO A 88 0.64 -12.61 -0.39
C PRO A 88 -0.30 -11.64 -1.12
N GLU A 89 -0.93 -12.04 -2.21
CA GLU A 89 -1.84 -11.16 -2.95
C GLU A 89 -3.07 -10.78 -2.11
N LEU A 90 -3.62 -11.74 -1.36
CA LEU A 90 -4.74 -11.48 -0.46
C LEU A 90 -4.32 -10.63 0.75
N LEU A 91 -3.07 -10.76 1.22
CA LEU A 91 -2.52 -9.86 2.25
C LEU A 91 -2.49 -8.41 1.76
N CYS A 92 -2.12 -8.19 0.50
CA CYS A 92 -2.15 -6.87 -0.13
C CYS A 92 -3.57 -6.29 -0.17
N ASP A 93 -4.55 -7.10 -0.56
CA ASP A 93 -5.96 -6.68 -0.63
C ASP A 93 -6.52 -6.34 0.75
N ILE A 94 -6.25 -7.19 1.76
CA ILE A 94 -6.65 -6.96 3.15
C ILE A 94 -6.01 -5.67 3.67
N GLY A 95 -4.71 -5.48 3.43
CA GLY A 95 -3.99 -4.27 3.86
C GLY A 95 -4.57 -3.01 3.24
N ASN A 96 -4.91 -3.02 1.95
CA ASN A 96 -5.54 -1.89 1.29
C ASN A 96 -6.95 -1.61 1.85
N LEU A 97 -7.77 -2.65 2.03
CA LEU A 97 -9.09 -2.51 2.64
C LEU A 97 -9.00 -1.94 4.07
N ALA A 98 -8.03 -2.41 4.85
CA ALA A 98 -7.80 -1.95 6.22
C ALA A 98 -7.52 -0.44 6.29
N ILE A 99 -6.76 0.11 5.33
CA ILE A 99 -6.48 1.55 5.26
C ILE A 99 -7.76 2.34 4.96
N GLN A 100 -8.62 1.83 4.08
CA GLN A 100 -9.89 2.49 3.75
C GLN A 100 -10.84 2.48 4.95
N GLU A 101 -10.90 1.37 5.68
CA GLU A 101 -11.75 1.13 6.85
C GLU A 101 -11.13 1.61 8.17
N GLU A 102 -10.10 2.46 8.08
CA GLU A 102 -9.46 3.13 9.22
C GLU A 102 -8.77 2.23 10.25
N LYS A 103 -8.40 1.00 9.85
CA LYS A 103 -7.67 0.02 10.66
C LYS A 103 -6.17 0.12 10.45
N TYR A 104 -5.61 1.28 10.76
CA TYR A 104 -4.22 1.64 10.41
C TYR A 104 -3.13 0.78 11.05
N PHE A 105 -3.44 0.07 12.14
CA PHE A 105 -2.52 -0.85 12.80
C PHE A 105 -2.41 -2.21 12.05
N LEU A 106 -3.41 -2.55 11.24
CA LEU A 106 -3.49 -3.85 10.58
C LEU A 106 -2.46 -4.01 9.44
N PRO A 107 -2.15 -3.01 8.60
CA PRO A 107 -1.08 -3.10 7.60
C PRO A 107 0.30 -3.52 8.17
N GLU A 108 0.69 -2.98 9.32
CA GLU A 108 1.94 -3.39 10.01
C GLU A 108 1.89 -4.87 10.39
N HIS A 109 0.80 -5.31 11.02
CA HIS A 109 0.63 -6.70 11.44
C HIS A 109 0.63 -7.66 10.25
N ILE A 110 0.02 -7.26 9.14
CA ILE A 110 0.00 -8.03 7.88
C ILE A 110 1.41 -8.16 7.31
N TYR A 111 2.18 -7.07 7.27
CA TYR A 111 3.57 -7.11 6.80
C TYR A 111 4.43 -8.01 7.69
N MET A 112 4.30 -7.91 9.01
CA MET A 112 5.00 -8.79 9.95
C MET A 112 4.63 -10.26 9.74
N TYR A 113 3.33 -10.57 9.57
CA TYR A 113 2.87 -11.91 9.22
C TYR A 113 3.53 -12.41 7.92
N TYR A 114 3.56 -11.58 6.89
CA TYR A 114 4.22 -11.92 5.62
C TYR A 114 5.69 -12.26 5.83
N LYS A 115 6.44 -11.44 6.58
CA LYS A 115 7.85 -11.71 6.88
C LYS A 115 8.04 -13.00 7.66
N THR A 116 7.18 -13.29 8.65
CA THR A 116 7.27 -14.52 9.44
C THR A 116 6.97 -15.78 8.62
N VAL A 117 5.94 -15.73 7.76
CA VAL A 117 5.47 -16.91 7.02
C VAL A 117 6.26 -17.14 5.73
N TYR A 118 6.67 -16.07 5.03
CA TYR A 118 7.28 -16.14 3.72
C TYR A 118 8.75 -15.70 3.68
N GLY A 119 9.24 -14.97 4.69
CA GLY A 119 10.57 -14.33 4.65
C GLY A 119 11.76 -15.29 4.55
N ASN A 120 11.60 -16.56 4.92
CA ASN A 120 12.66 -17.57 4.81
C ASN A 120 12.63 -18.38 3.50
N ASN A 121 11.60 -18.21 2.67
CA ASN A 121 11.39 -19.01 1.46
C ASN A 121 11.74 -18.19 0.21
N ALA A 122 13.00 -18.28 -0.23
CA ALA A 122 13.52 -17.63 -1.44
C ALA A 122 12.80 -18.04 -2.75
N GLN A 123 11.95 -19.07 -2.74
CA GLN A 123 11.37 -19.69 -3.94
C GLN A 123 9.95 -19.22 -4.31
N GLY A 124 9.42 -18.17 -3.68
CA GLY A 124 8.07 -17.68 -4.04
C GLY A 124 7.79 -16.22 -3.70
N LEU A 125 8.79 -15.46 -3.24
CA LEU A 125 8.64 -14.04 -2.93
C LEU A 125 8.64 -13.25 -4.24
N ARG A 126 7.46 -12.80 -4.64
CA ARG A 126 7.31 -11.78 -5.66
C ARG A 126 7.64 -10.44 -5.04
N TRP A 127 8.68 -9.79 -5.54
CA TRP A 127 9.05 -8.43 -5.14
C TRP A 127 7.86 -7.46 -5.26
N GLU A 128 6.91 -7.72 -6.18
CA GLU A 128 5.70 -6.92 -6.32
C GLU A 128 4.79 -6.97 -5.09
N ASP A 129 4.69 -8.13 -4.42
CA ASP A 129 3.86 -8.26 -3.23
C ASP A 129 4.53 -7.60 -2.03
N GLU A 130 5.84 -7.75 -1.89
CA GLU A 130 6.60 -7.05 -0.85
C GLU A 130 6.49 -5.53 -1.00
N TYR A 131 6.62 -5.02 -2.23
CA TYR A 131 6.37 -3.61 -2.55
C TYR A 131 4.97 -3.16 -2.12
N LYS A 132 3.93 -3.89 -2.50
CA LYS A 132 2.53 -3.53 -2.18
C LYS A 132 2.27 -3.56 -0.67
N LEU A 133 2.85 -4.52 0.05
CA LEU A 133 2.71 -4.64 1.50
C LEU A 133 3.40 -3.49 2.23
N LEU A 134 4.64 -3.16 1.85
CA LEU A 134 5.37 -2.01 2.39
C LEU A 134 4.68 -0.69 2.06
N LYS A 135 4.17 -0.54 0.84
CA LYS A 135 3.34 0.60 0.44
C LYS A 135 2.11 0.73 1.33
N ASN A 136 1.37 -0.36 1.55
CA ASN A 136 0.20 -0.35 2.44
C ASN A 136 0.58 -0.01 3.89
N LYS A 137 1.70 -0.54 4.39
CA LYS A 137 2.24 -0.19 5.71
C LYS A 137 2.53 1.32 5.81
N MET A 138 3.25 1.87 4.84
CA MET A 138 3.60 3.30 4.80
C MET A 138 2.37 4.20 4.70
N GLU A 139 1.42 3.85 3.84
CA GLU A 139 0.17 4.61 3.66
C GLU A 139 -0.76 4.49 4.87
N GLY A 140 -0.79 3.32 5.53
CA GLY A 140 -1.47 3.13 6.80
C GLY A 140 -0.86 4.01 7.90
N PHE A 141 0.46 4.09 7.98
CA PHE A 141 1.15 4.99 8.90
C PHE A 141 0.87 6.47 8.59
N ALA A 142 0.97 6.88 7.32
CA ALA A 142 0.72 8.25 6.90
C ALA A 142 -0.72 8.69 7.19
N LYS A 143 -1.70 7.85 6.84
CA LYS A 143 -3.13 8.13 7.12
C LYS A 143 -3.46 8.03 8.60
N GLY A 144 -2.88 7.09 9.35
CA GLY A 144 -3.21 6.89 10.75
C GLY A 144 -2.63 7.93 11.69
N THR A 145 -1.51 8.54 11.32
CA THR A 145 -0.88 9.60 12.11
C THR A 145 -1.36 10.99 11.73
N MET A 146 -1.84 11.21 10.50
CA MET A 146 -2.30 12.52 10.00
C MET A 146 -1.35 13.65 10.44
N GLU A 147 -1.82 14.62 11.21
CA GLU A 147 -1.05 15.78 11.69
C GLU A 147 -0.18 15.49 12.92
N LYS A 148 -0.31 14.32 13.55
CA LYS A 148 0.47 13.95 14.75
C LYS A 148 1.95 13.72 14.46
N THR A 149 2.30 13.45 13.21
CA THR A 149 3.67 13.28 12.74
C THR A 149 3.96 14.24 11.61
N THR A 150 5.16 14.79 11.58
CA THR A 150 5.61 15.68 10.52
C THR A 150 5.82 14.92 9.21
N PHE A 151 5.76 15.62 8.08
CA PHE A 151 6.15 15.03 6.80
C PHE A 151 7.57 14.47 6.85
N LYS A 152 8.51 15.16 7.51
CA LYS A 152 9.91 14.71 7.64
C LYS A 152 10.03 13.33 8.30
N GLU A 153 9.25 13.07 9.34
CA GLU A 153 9.23 11.77 10.00
C GLU A 153 8.64 10.69 9.08
N LYS A 154 7.53 10.99 8.40
CA LYS A 154 6.95 10.09 7.40
C LYS A 154 7.91 9.79 6.26
N TRP A 155 8.61 10.81 5.77
CA TRP A 155 9.60 10.70 4.72
C TRP A 155 10.79 9.84 5.17
N LYS A 156 11.26 10.02 6.41
CA LYS A 156 12.30 9.16 6.99
C LYS A 156 11.86 7.69 7.02
N VAL A 157 10.64 7.40 7.46
CA VAL A 157 10.10 6.02 7.46
C VAL A 157 10.01 5.48 6.03
N PHE A 158 9.55 6.27 5.07
CA PHE A 158 9.56 5.88 3.65
C PHE A 158 10.98 5.52 3.18
N LEU A 159 11.99 6.32 3.54
CA LEU A 159 13.36 6.04 3.16
C LEU A 159 13.90 4.75 3.79
N GLU A 160 13.59 4.51 5.06
CA GLU A 160 14.05 3.31 5.78
C GLU A 160 13.35 2.03 5.30
N ASP A 161 12.02 2.08 5.15
CA ASP A 161 11.21 0.90 4.86
C ASP A 161 11.06 0.58 3.36
N LEU A 162 11.20 1.58 2.47
CA LEU A 162 11.07 1.39 1.02
C LEU A 162 12.37 1.68 0.27
N ASP A 163 12.87 2.92 0.30
CA ASP A 163 14.01 3.35 -0.54
C ASP A 163 15.29 2.53 -0.30
N ASN A 164 15.67 2.36 0.96
CA ASN A 164 16.89 1.66 1.35
C ASN A 164 16.72 0.13 1.42
N TYR A 165 15.49 -0.36 1.44
CA TYR A 165 15.17 -1.77 1.61
C TYR A 165 14.88 -2.49 0.28
N LEU A 166 14.13 -1.86 -0.61
CA LEU A 166 13.72 -2.45 -1.88
C LEU A 166 14.84 -2.41 -2.94
N PRO A 167 14.74 -3.22 -4.02
CA PRO A 167 15.67 -3.14 -5.14
C PRO A 167 15.79 -1.71 -5.69
N LYS A 168 17.02 -1.29 -6.04
CA LYS A 168 17.31 0.10 -6.48
C LYS A 168 16.63 0.50 -7.79
N ASP A 169 16.17 -0.47 -8.56
CA ASP A 169 15.42 -0.29 -9.81
C ASP A 169 13.90 -0.19 -9.58
N THR A 170 13.44 -0.29 -8.33
CA THR A 170 12.03 -0.07 -7.98
C THR A 170 11.61 1.34 -8.37
N VAL A 171 10.53 1.47 -9.13
CA VAL A 171 10.00 2.77 -9.57
C VAL A 171 8.87 3.21 -8.64
N PHE A 172 9.14 4.21 -7.80
CA PHE A 172 8.11 4.81 -6.95
C PHE A 172 7.28 5.82 -7.72
N ARG A 173 5.94 5.73 -7.60
CA ARG A 173 5.00 6.65 -8.26
C ARG A 173 4.10 7.31 -7.24
N VAL A 174 3.78 8.59 -7.43
CA VAL A 174 2.96 9.35 -6.46
C VAL A 174 1.58 8.73 -6.26
N ARG A 175 0.98 8.17 -7.31
CA ARG A 175 -0.32 7.47 -7.23
C ARG A 175 -0.35 6.31 -6.23
N ASP A 176 0.81 5.75 -5.89
CA ASP A 176 0.92 4.65 -4.93
C ASP A 176 0.92 5.17 -3.49
N PHE A 177 1.15 6.48 -3.28
CA PHE A 177 1.32 7.12 -1.97
C PHE A 177 0.40 8.34 -1.77
N PRO A 178 -0.93 8.23 -1.96
CA PRO A 178 -1.85 9.36 -1.86
C PRO A 178 -1.87 10.03 -0.47
N TYR A 179 -1.78 9.28 0.64
CA TYR A 179 -1.82 9.82 1.99
C TYR A 179 -0.49 10.45 2.41
N LEU A 180 0.65 9.84 2.03
CA LEU A 180 1.96 10.48 2.17
C LEU A 180 2.00 11.80 1.38
N THR A 181 1.47 11.81 0.15
CA THR A 181 1.39 13.02 -0.68
C THR A 181 0.51 14.10 -0.04
N LYS A 182 -0.65 13.73 0.52
CA LYS A 182 -1.51 14.68 1.24
C LYS A 182 -0.82 15.28 2.47
N SER A 183 0.05 14.53 3.12
CA SER A 183 0.78 15.03 4.30
C SER A 183 1.79 16.14 3.98
N VAL A 184 2.04 16.40 2.70
CA VAL A 184 2.86 17.53 2.22
C VAL A 184 2.16 18.87 2.44
N VAL A 185 0.83 18.97 2.23
CA VAL A 185 0.07 20.24 2.41
C VAL A 185 0.22 20.80 3.84
N GLY A 186 0.22 19.91 4.83
CA GLY A 186 0.36 20.28 6.25
C GLY A 186 1.80 20.42 6.73
N ALA A 187 2.80 20.16 5.88
CA ALA A 187 4.18 20.47 6.19
C ALA A 187 4.33 21.99 6.13
N ALA A 188 4.34 22.62 7.30
CA ALA A 188 4.29 24.08 7.47
C ALA A 188 5.47 24.88 6.84
N ASP A 189 6.33 24.26 6.03
CA ASP A 189 7.50 24.92 5.48
C ASP A 189 7.88 24.38 4.08
N SER A 190 7.66 25.20 3.05
CA SER A 190 8.17 24.97 1.70
C SER A 190 9.70 24.88 1.68
N ASP A 191 10.39 25.57 2.58
CA ASP A 191 11.85 25.57 2.68
C ASP A 191 12.36 24.24 3.19
N LEU A 192 11.61 23.55 4.07
CA LEU A 192 11.95 22.20 4.50
C LEU A 192 11.97 21.24 3.32
N LEU A 193 10.92 21.24 2.49
CA LEU A 193 10.82 20.33 1.34
C LEU A 193 11.85 20.66 0.28
N TYR A 194 12.08 21.95 0.04
CA TYR A 194 13.15 22.41 -0.81
C TYR A 194 14.53 21.97 -0.29
N SER A 195 14.74 22.03 1.03
CA SER A 195 15.95 21.52 1.66
C SER A 195 16.08 20.02 1.48
N ILE A 196 15.02 19.22 1.66
CA ILE A 196 15.10 17.76 1.47
C ILE A 196 15.39 17.42 0.00
N LEU A 197 14.82 18.18 -0.93
CA LEU A 197 14.96 17.93 -2.36
C LEU A 197 16.35 18.30 -2.90
N PHE A 198 17.04 19.30 -2.33
CA PHE A 198 18.28 19.85 -2.88
C PHE A 198 19.49 19.84 -1.96
N ASN A 199 19.26 19.94 -0.66
CA ASN A 199 20.32 19.88 0.33
C ASN A 199 20.31 18.45 0.84
N GLU A 200 21.38 17.71 0.58
CA GLU A 200 21.64 16.40 1.15
C GLU A 200 21.66 16.50 2.69
N ASN A 201 20.47 16.61 3.28
CA ASN A 201 20.23 16.35 4.67
C ASN A 201 20.76 14.92 4.92
N LYS A 202 21.10 14.61 6.17
CA LYS A 202 21.70 13.33 6.63
C LYS A 202 20.96 12.03 6.25
N LEU A 203 19.95 12.08 5.39
CA LEU A 203 19.14 10.99 4.89
C LEU A 203 19.73 10.48 3.57
N THR A 204 20.29 9.28 3.59
CA THR A 204 20.81 8.61 2.40
C THR A 204 19.65 8.20 1.48
N ILE A 205 19.72 8.62 0.22
CA ILE A 205 18.80 8.19 -0.84
C ILE A 205 19.51 7.13 -1.67
N ALA A 206 18.96 5.92 -1.68
CA ALA A 206 19.51 4.77 -2.39
C ALA A 206 18.85 4.55 -3.75
N ASN A 207 17.59 4.95 -3.93
CA ASN A 207 16.84 4.73 -5.16
C ASN A 207 16.75 6.01 -6.04
N PRO A 208 17.10 5.94 -7.34
CA PRO A 208 17.01 7.07 -8.26
C PRO A 208 15.63 7.71 -8.40
N SER A 209 14.54 6.95 -8.20
CA SER A 209 13.17 7.44 -8.38
C SER A 209 12.61 8.20 -7.15
N THR A 210 13.28 8.12 -6.00
CA THR A 210 12.80 8.70 -4.73
C THR A 210 12.75 10.22 -4.74
N LEU A 211 13.77 10.87 -5.32
CA LEU A 211 13.78 12.32 -5.46
C LEU A 211 12.70 12.79 -6.45
N THR A 212 12.49 12.05 -7.54
CA THR A 212 11.42 12.33 -8.50
C THR A 212 10.04 12.15 -7.87
N LEU A 213 9.87 11.16 -6.99
CA LEU A 213 8.65 10.99 -6.20
C LEU A 213 8.38 12.24 -5.36
N LEU A 214 9.37 12.72 -4.61
CA LEU A 214 9.23 13.92 -3.77
C LEU A 214 8.90 15.16 -4.60
N LEU A 215 9.59 15.35 -5.74
CA LEU A 215 9.27 16.41 -6.69
C LEU A 215 7.81 16.31 -7.14
N ASN A 216 7.34 15.14 -7.56
CA ASN A 216 5.96 14.98 -8.02
C ASN A 216 4.94 15.23 -6.91
N MET A 217 5.25 14.86 -5.66
CA MET A 217 4.42 15.21 -4.51
C MET A 217 4.33 16.72 -4.35
N ILE A 218 5.44 17.46 -4.45
CA ILE A 218 5.49 18.93 -4.39
C ILE A 218 4.66 19.56 -5.53
N LEU A 219 4.79 19.04 -6.75
CA LEU A 219 4.10 19.58 -7.93
C LEU A 219 2.57 19.44 -7.87
N LEU A 220 2.06 18.45 -7.14
CA LEU A 220 0.63 18.21 -6.98
C LEU A 220 -0.04 19.12 -5.94
N GLN A 221 0.71 19.93 -5.19
CA GLN A 221 0.15 20.80 -4.15
C GLN A 221 -0.43 22.07 -4.79
N SER A 222 -1.75 22.10 -4.94
CA SER A 222 -2.50 23.22 -5.54
C SER A 222 -2.43 24.51 -4.72
N GLU A 223 -2.16 24.39 -3.43
CA GLU A 223 -2.04 25.44 -2.43
C GLU A 223 -0.80 26.31 -2.65
N TRP A 224 0.19 25.79 -3.38
CA TRP A 224 1.42 26.51 -3.69
C TRP A 224 1.36 27.17 -5.06
N ALA A 225 1.90 28.39 -5.11
CA ALA A 225 1.99 29.17 -6.33
C ALA A 225 2.63 28.36 -7.47
N ILE A 226 2.04 28.43 -8.66
CA ILE A 226 2.55 27.72 -9.84
C ILE A 226 3.98 28.15 -10.18
N GLU A 227 4.34 29.42 -9.91
CA GLU A 227 5.70 29.96 -10.02
C GLU A 227 6.70 29.17 -9.17
N PHE A 228 6.35 28.90 -7.92
CA PHE A 228 7.19 28.12 -7.02
C PHE A 228 7.37 26.70 -7.57
N ARG A 229 6.28 26.05 -7.98
CA ARG A 229 6.30 24.68 -8.52
C ARG A 229 7.14 24.57 -9.80
N ILE A 230 6.98 25.51 -10.74
CA ILE A 230 7.79 25.60 -11.96
C ILE A 230 9.27 25.85 -11.61
N SER A 231 9.56 26.79 -10.71
CA SER A 231 10.95 27.09 -10.33
C SER A 231 11.64 25.90 -9.65
N THR A 232 10.93 25.16 -8.81
CA THR A 232 11.42 23.94 -8.16
C THR A 232 11.70 22.85 -9.19
N PHE A 233 10.80 22.63 -10.16
CA PHE A 233 11.04 21.68 -11.26
C PHE A 233 12.26 22.05 -12.11
N LYS A 234 12.38 23.31 -12.51
CA LYS A 234 13.54 23.78 -13.30
C LYS A 234 14.85 23.56 -12.55
N LYS A 235 14.90 23.93 -11.28
CA LYS A 235 16.08 23.68 -10.46
C LYS A 235 16.36 22.18 -10.30
N PHE A 236 15.33 21.37 -10.10
CA PHE A 236 15.46 19.90 -10.04
C PHE A 236 16.14 19.35 -11.28
N LEU A 237 15.65 19.70 -12.46
CA LEU A 237 16.27 19.32 -13.73
C LEU A 237 17.72 19.80 -13.84
N SER A 238 18.05 21.01 -13.40
CA SER A 238 19.43 21.52 -13.48
C SER A 238 20.40 20.78 -12.56
N VAL A 239 19.96 20.41 -11.35
CA VAL A 239 20.82 19.76 -10.34
C VAL A 239 20.96 18.27 -10.64
N TYR A 240 19.85 17.63 -10.99
CA TYR A 240 19.74 16.18 -11.13
C TYR A 240 19.70 15.72 -12.58
N LYS A 241 20.19 16.54 -13.52
CA LYS A 241 20.23 16.22 -14.95
C LYS A 241 20.87 14.85 -15.27
N SER A 242 21.85 14.44 -14.47
CA SER A 242 22.56 13.17 -14.61
C SER A 242 21.83 11.97 -14.02
N LEU A 243 20.79 12.18 -13.21
CA LEU A 243 19.87 11.10 -12.88
C LEU A 243 19.15 10.73 -14.18
N ASN A 244 19.33 9.49 -14.62
CA ASN A 244 18.49 8.84 -15.64
C ASN A 244 17.07 8.61 -15.11
N ALA A 245 16.48 9.62 -14.47
CA ALA A 245 15.15 9.61 -13.91
C ALA A 245 14.11 9.90 -15.00
N ASP A 246 12.95 9.26 -14.87
CA ASP A 246 11.79 9.55 -15.74
C ASP A 246 11.05 10.78 -15.22
N TYR A 247 11.09 11.88 -15.98
CA TYR A 247 10.40 13.14 -15.67
C TYR A 247 8.98 13.22 -16.23
N ARG A 248 8.47 12.14 -16.84
CA ARG A 248 7.17 12.13 -17.53
C ARG A 248 6.03 12.57 -16.62
N ASP A 249 5.95 11.99 -15.42
CA ASP A 249 4.88 12.32 -14.48
C ASP A 249 4.98 13.79 -14.02
N SER A 250 6.19 14.30 -13.77
CA SER A 250 6.43 15.71 -13.41
C SER A 250 5.93 16.67 -14.49
N LEU A 251 6.23 16.34 -15.75
CA LEU A 251 5.80 17.11 -16.93
C LEU A 251 4.29 17.05 -17.13
N LEU A 252 3.68 15.87 -16.98
CA LEU A 252 2.22 15.71 -17.06
C LEU A 252 1.52 16.57 -16.01
N ILE A 253 2.02 16.58 -14.76
CA ILE A 253 1.48 17.43 -13.69
C ILE A 253 1.58 18.90 -14.10
N LEU A 254 2.77 19.38 -14.48
CA LEU A 254 2.95 20.79 -14.85
C LEU A 254 2.14 21.22 -16.07
N PHE A 255 2.04 20.37 -17.10
CA PHE A 255 1.25 20.66 -18.29
C PHE A 255 -0.23 20.78 -17.97
N HIS A 256 -0.75 19.88 -17.13
CA HIS A 256 -2.12 19.98 -16.61
C HIS A 256 -2.33 21.28 -15.83
N GLU A 257 -1.44 21.62 -14.90
CA GLU A 257 -1.55 22.83 -14.08
C GLU A 257 -1.38 24.14 -14.88
N CYS A 258 -0.67 24.08 -16.00
CA CYS A 258 -0.50 25.21 -16.91
C CYS A 258 -1.59 25.29 -18.00
N GLN A 259 -2.59 24.39 -18.01
CA GLN A 259 -3.69 24.45 -18.96
C GLN A 259 -4.41 25.80 -18.82
N GLY A 260 -4.50 26.54 -19.94
CA GLY A 260 -5.04 27.91 -19.95
C GLY A 260 -4.01 29.03 -19.79
N ASN A 261 -2.72 28.70 -19.54
CA ASN A 261 -1.63 29.67 -19.51
C ASN A 261 -0.54 29.31 -20.53
N ALA A 262 -0.74 29.74 -21.78
CA ALA A 262 0.15 29.46 -22.90
C ALA A 262 1.60 29.93 -22.67
N TYR A 263 1.78 31.04 -21.94
CA TYR A 263 3.10 31.55 -21.59
C TYR A 263 3.86 30.58 -20.69
N ARG A 264 3.24 30.10 -19.60
CA ARG A 264 3.86 29.15 -18.66
C ARG A 264 4.12 27.79 -19.31
N LEU A 265 3.18 27.33 -20.14
CA LEU A 265 3.36 26.09 -20.89
C LEU A 265 4.59 26.18 -21.82
N SER A 266 4.68 27.26 -22.62
CA SER A 266 5.84 27.51 -23.49
C SER A 266 7.14 27.64 -22.71
N GLU A 267 7.12 28.32 -21.56
CA GLU A 267 8.26 28.47 -20.67
C GLU A 267 8.80 27.11 -20.17
N VAL A 268 7.92 26.20 -19.74
CA VAL A 268 8.30 24.87 -19.27
C VAL A 268 8.80 24.01 -20.44
N THR A 269 8.07 24.00 -21.57
CA THR A 269 8.46 23.23 -22.77
C THR A 269 9.85 23.64 -23.25
N LYS A 270 10.08 24.94 -23.45
CA LYS A 270 11.38 25.44 -23.92
C LYS A 270 12.53 25.06 -22.98
N TYR A 271 12.31 25.19 -21.67
CA TYR A 271 13.33 24.84 -20.69
C TYR A 271 13.70 23.35 -20.75
N VAL A 272 12.72 22.48 -20.97
CA VAL A 272 12.94 21.03 -21.08
C VAL A 272 13.65 20.68 -22.38
N GLU A 273 13.29 21.30 -23.50
CA GLU A 273 14.00 21.11 -24.79
C GLU A 273 15.47 21.52 -24.70
N ASP A 274 15.75 22.66 -24.06
CA ASP A 274 17.09 23.18 -23.85
C ASP A 274 17.92 22.27 -22.92
N THR A 275 17.27 21.68 -21.90
CA THR A 275 17.94 20.90 -20.85
C THR A 275 18.09 19.42 -21.20
N LEU A 276 17.04 18.82 -21.75
CA LEU A 276 16.89 17.39 -22.07
C LEU A 276 16.77 17.20 -23.59
N LYS A 277 17.87 17.44 -24.32
CA LYS A 277 17.90 17.30 -25.78
C LYS A 277 17.35 15.93 -26.23
N GLY A 278 16.31 15.95 -27.06
CA GLY A 278 15.69 14.74 -27.62
C GLY A 278 14.67 14.05 -26.72
N TYR A 279 14.24 14.67 -25.61
CA TYR A 279 13.12 14.19 -24.82
C TYR A 279 11.81 14.32 -25.62
N ASP A 280 11.04 13.23 -25.72
CA ASP A 280 9.83 13.18 -26.54
C ASP A 280 8.66 13.93 -25.88
N LEU A 281 8.67 15.25 -26.04
CA LEU A 281 7.60 16.14 -25.58
C LEU A 281 6.36 16.08 -26.46
N VAL A 282 6.51 15.68 -27.73
CA VAL A 282 5.42 15.62 -28.70
C VAL A 282 4.42 14.54 -28.31
N SER A 283 4.87 13.34 -27.95
CA SER A 283 3.97 12.27 -27.49
C SER A 283 3.31 12.58 -26.14
N LEU A 284 3.99 13.36 -25.30
CA LEU A 284 3.51 13.84 -24.01
C LEU A 284 2.39 14.88 -24.18
N GLN A 285 2.57 15.84 -25.08
CA GLN A 285 1.58 16.89 -25.37
C GLN A 285 0.36 16.35 -26.13
N ALA A 286 0.55 15.37 -27.03
CA ALA A 286 -0.54 14.73 -27.76
C ALA A 286 -1.58 14.04 -26.87
N ARG A 287 -1.24 13.74 -25.60
CA ARG A 287 -2.18 13.18 -24.61
C ARG A 287 -3.11 14.22 -23.98
N PHE A 288 -2.93 15.50 -24.29
CA PHE A 288 -3.75 16.63 -23.82
C PHE A 288 -4.51 17.36 -24.93
N GLY A 289 -4.27 17.00 -26.20
CA GLY A 289 -4.98 17.53 -27.37
C GLY A 289 -6.33 16.86 -27.60
#